data_AF-A0A2S6BS95-F1
#
_entry.id   AF-A0A2S6BS95-F1
#
_cell.length_a   1.000
_cell.length_b   1.000
_cell.length_c   1.000
_cell.angle_alpha   90.00
_cell.angle_beta   90.00
_cell.angle_gamma   90.00
#
_symmetry.space_group_name_H-M   'P 1'
#
loop_
_entity.id
_entity.type
_entity.pdbx_description
1 polymer ?
#
loop_
_entity_poly.entity_id
_entity_poly.type
_entity_poly.pdbx_seq_one_letter_code
_entity_poly.pdbx_strand_id
1 'polypeptide(L)'
;MAPLTMIHFVDGRGDGRPSRQARSHAAKMARLKKRAAANSVEYALQQLAATLAAPSVHYGYMEDAETLRQAYAITPTESVMPGGPASLASPGSRSGEEHTIPTAVEPAFSAPEVLPATLGALSPSCIAPAASTQTIEYMTQVFWPQFHMHGDDHQAPRLHAYCDKSLLYHYLNYVSVVHLAVLSNRITRPATVKRLVHYQSEVITLVRDNVSKSISAEWAIILVIALAAMDYQECLMQPEVEELMLVPYMPTADWLSVFGRFRPHASHFAGMHALVDRAGGFHALPSNGLRGRVAWADLVQAAMTGCRPTTPCIWKETTSITPLHNQSAAAVVLAFGDVPGSLFREMLDALQQLAAPDILLSRTDFTNVDKKTMYQLKMLRNIVEYDMICLRSWAELTDVSRESSYCAVYEIVRIVSLLYCQAVILGLPPHSGWHLKLLEELRDVIELSRVLEWSTEQGLDLLVWALCVAGIGALGSKMKAFWVNMFGQATQLRSLHDRSSIRDVAKQFLWQDAVCAKGLDMLCARKFG
;
A
#
# COMPACT_ATOMS: atom_id res chain seq x y z
N MET A 1 38.42 18.25 43.36
CA MET A 1 38.06 19.68 43.34
C MET A 1 39.32 20.49 43.07
N ALA A 2 39.43 21.07 41.87
CA ALA A 2 40.42 22.08 41.48
C ALA A 2 39.67 23.10 40.59
N PRO A 3 39.90 24.42 40.71
CA PRO A 3 39.04 25.41 40.09
C PRO A 3 39.44 25.63 38.61
N LEU A 4 38.42 25.66 37.75
CA LEU A 4 38.50 26.06 36.35
C LEU A 4 38.62 27.59 36.28
N THR A 5 39.76 28.07 35.78
CA THR A 5 40.01 29.47 35.46
C THR A 5 39.13 29.88 34.28
N MET A 6 38.11 30.69 34.56
CA MET A 6 37.20 31.24 33.54
C MET A 6 37.91 32.39 32.83
N ILE A 7 38.37 32.17 31.60
CA ILE A 7 38.91 33.22 30.74
C ILE A 7 37.73 33.98 30.15
N HIS A 8 37.44 35.16 30.71
CA HIS A 8 36.53 36.13 30.12
C HIS A 8 37.19 36.75 28.88
N PHE A 9 36.70 36.39 27.69
CA PHE A 9 36.88 37.23 26.51
C PHE A 9 35.85 38.36 26.58
N VAL A 10 36.28 39.51 27.08
CA VAL A 10 35.62 40.78 26.81
C VAL A 10 36.14 41.24 25.46
N ASP A 11 35.25 41.30 24.46
CA ASP A 11 35.53 42.06 23.25
C ASP A 11 34.43 43.10 23.04
N GLY A 12 34.87 44.34 22.95
CA GLY A 12 34.03 45.53 22.90
C GLY A 12 33.50 45.80 21.50
N ARG A 13 32.31 46.39 21.46
CA ARG A 13 31.70 47.14 20.34
C ARG A 13 32.07 46.70 18.93
N GLY A 14 31.16 45.99 18.29
CA GLY A 14 31.10 45.90 16.83
C GLY A 14 29.95 45.00 16.43
N ASP A 15 29.00 45.55 15.67
CA ASP A 15 27.82 44.91 15.06
C ASP A 15 27.87 43.38 15.09
N GLY A 16 26.85 42.71 15.66
CA GLY A 16 26.74 41.25 15.86
C GLY A 16 26.77 40.37 14.61
N ARG A 17 27.60 40.72 13.64
CA ARG A 17 27.90 40.02 12.40
C ARG A 17 29.09 39.11 12.66
N PRO A 18 28.98 37.80 12.40
CA PRO A 18 30.07 36.87 12.59
C PRO A 18 31.32 37.31 11.81
N SER A 19 32.48 37.14 12.44
CA SER A 19 33.77 37.52 11.87
C SER A 19 33.95 36.92 10.48
N ARG A 20 34.72 37.58 9.61
CA ARG A 20 34.95 37.13 8.22
C ARG A 20 35.55 35.71 8.19
N GLN A 21 36.35 35.36 9.20
CA GLN A 21 36.89 34.02 9.43
C GLN A 21 35.81 33.01 9.83
N ALA A 22 34.89 33.36 10.73
CA ALA A 22 33.77 32.50 11.11
C ALA A 22 32.84 32.19 9.92
N ARG A 23 32.55 33.20 9.07
CA ARG A 23 31.76 33.02 7.84
C ARG A 23 32.47 32.16 6.80
N SER A 24 33.78 32.35 6.62
CA SER A 24 34.60 31.52 5.73
C SER A 24 34.66 30.06 6.20
N HIS A 25 34.83 29.85 7.51
CA HIS A 25 34.82 28.52 8.11
C HIS A 25 33.46 27.83 7.98
N ALA A 26 32.36 28.52 8.27
CA ALA A 26 31.01 28.00 8.08
C ALA A 26 30.72 27.63 6.62
N ALA A 27 31.14 28.48 5.66
CA ALA A 27 31.01 28.19 4.23
C ALA A 27 31.86 26.98 3.80
N LYS A 28 33.07 26.82 4.34
CA LYS A 28 33.94 25.65 4.10
C LYS A 28 33.30 24.38 4.66
N MET A 29 32.76 24.42 5.88
CA MET A 29 32.06 23.29 6.50
C MET A 29 30.78 22.93 5.74
N ALA A 30 30.02 23.91 5.26
CA ALA A 30 28.86 23.68 4.41
C ALA A 30 29.25 23.00 3.08
N ARG A 31 30.37 23.42 2.45
CA ARG A 31 30.90 22.78 1.23
C ARG A 31 31.38 21.36 1.48
N LEU A 32 32.05 21.10 2.60
CA LEU A 32 32.50 19.74 2.97
C LEU A 32 31.32 18.83 3.28
N LYS A 33 30.33 19.31 4.04
CA LYS A 33 29.05 18.60 4.24
C LYS A 33 28.36 18.32 2.92
N LYS A 34 28.30 19.30 2.00
CA LYS A 34 27.72 19.13 0.65
C LYS A 34 28.48 18.09 -0.19
N ARG A 35 29.81 18.00 -0.09
CA ARG A 35 30.63 17.04 -0.84
C ARG A 35 30.53 15.63 -0.27
N ALA A 36 30.56 15.46 1.06
CA ALA A 36 30.19 14.20 1.71
C ALA A 36 28.75 13.78 1.35
N ALA A 37 27.85 14.79 1.27
CA ALA A 37 26.48 14.71 0.78
C ALA A 37 26.32 14.61 -0.76
N ALA A 38 27.40 14.55 -1.54
CA ALA A 38 27.38 14.01 -2.92
C ALA A 38 27.86 12.55 -2.96
N ASN A 39 28.99 12.24 -2.31
CA ASN A 39 29.67 10.94 -2.40
C ASN A 39 28.89 9.72 -1.84
N SER A 40 28.10 9.86 -0.77
CA SER A 40 27.25 8.76 -0.26
C SER A 40 25.85 8.59 -0.89
N VAL A 41 25.30 9.58 -1.61
CA VAL A 41 24.17 9.43 -2.57
C VAL A 41 24.72 8.65 -3.73
N GLU A 42 25.95 8.99 -4.11
CA GLU A 42 26.66 8.22 -5.10
C GLU A 42 26.84 6.77 -4.67
N TYR A 43 27.27 6.53 -3.44
CA TYR A 43 27.31 5.18 -2.87
C TYR A 43 25.93 4.50 -2.79
N ALA A 44 24.88 5.17 -2.32
CA ALA A 44 23.54 4.58 -2.18
C ALA A 44 22.91 4.25 -3.53
N LEU A 45 23.05 5.14 -4.52
CA LEU A 45 22.60 4.91 -5.89
C LEU A 45 23.50 3.90 -6.62
N GLN A 46 24.79 3.80 -6.28
CA GLN A 46 25.67 2.72 -6.75
C GLN A 46 25.28 1.37 -6.13
N GLN A 47 24.93 1.32 -4.84
CA GLN A 47 24.41 0.13 -4.17
C GLN A 47 23.07 -0.28 -4.74
N LEU A 48 22.19 0.68 -5.02
CA LEU A 48 20.93 0.45 -5.72
C LEU A 48 21.19 -0.04 -7.15
N ALA A 49 22.05 0.62 -7.92
CA ALA A 49 22.41 0.20 -9.27
C ALA A 49 23.13 -1.16 -9.29
N ALA A 50 23.88 -1.51 -8.26
CA ALA A 50 24.51 -2.82 -8.08
C ALA A 50 23.48 -3.88 -7.67
N THR A 51 22.50 -3.54 -6.84
CA THR A 51 21.37 -4.41 -6.50
C THR A 51 20.51 -4.69 -7.73
N LEU A 52 20.21 -3.64 -8.52
CA LEU A 52 19.42 -3.72 -9.74
C LEU A 52 20.18 -4.38 -10.91
N ALA A 53 21.52 -4.31 -10.93
CA ALA A 53 22.35 -4.93 -11.96
C ALA A 53 22.93 -6.29 -11.54
N ALA A 54 22.84 -6.67 -10.26
CA ALA A 54 23.17 -8.01 -9.84
C ALA A 54 22.22 -8.96 -10.56
N PRO A 55 22.72 -10.00 -11.24
CA PRO A 55 21.85 -11.07 -11.66
C PRO A 55 21.24 -11.62 -10.36
N SER A 56 19.95 -11.37 -10.12
CA SER A 56 19.20 -12.11 -9.12
C SER A 56 19.56 -13.57 -9.32
N VAL A 57 19.83 -14.27 -8.22
CA VAL A 57 20.06 -15.72 -8.23
C VAL A 57 18.81 -16.45 -8.80
N HIS A 58 17.69 -15.73 -9.01
CA HIS A 58 16.50 -16.18 -9.74
C HIS A 58 16.49 -15.88 -11.27
N TYR A 59 17.43 -15.12 -11.84
CA TYR A 59 17.43 -14.78 -13.28
C TYR A 59 18.05 -15.83 -14.19
N GLY A 60 18.77 -16.81 -13.64
CA GLY A 60 19.42 -17.88 -14.44
C GLY A 60 18.45 -18.86 -15.11
N TYR A 61 17.15 -18.80 -14.81
CA TYR A 61 16.15 -19.76 -15.32
C TYR A 61 15.36 -19.28 -16.54
N MET A 62 15.58 -18.05 -17.03
CA MET A 62 14.79 -17.47 -18.12
C MET A 62 15.54 -17.34 -19.46
N GLU A 63 16.81 -17.76 -19.55
CA GLU A 63 17.59 -17.66 -20.80
C GLU A 63 17.39 -18.83 -21.78
N ASP A 64 16.83 -19.97 -21.36
CA ASP A 64 16.53 -21.07 -22.29
C ASP A 64 15.15 -20.88 -22.95
N ALA A 65 15.17 -20.38 -24.18
CA ALA A 65 14.01 -20.31 -25.07
C ALA A 65 13.34 -21.69 -25.30
N GLU A 66 14.03 -22.78 -24.96
CA GLU A 66 13.57 -24.17 -25.09
C GLU A 66 12.70 -24.61 -23.89
N THR A 67 12.98 -24.11 -22.67
CA THR A 67 12.15 -24.36 -21.48
C THR A 67 10.79 -23.65 -21.57
N LEU A 68 10.76 -22.47 -22.19
CA LEU A 68 9.52 -21.75 -22.53
C LEU A 68 8.64 -22.54 -23.53
N ARG A 69 9.21 -23.33 -24.44
CA ARG A 69 8.41 -24.16 -25.36
C ARG A 69 7.80 -25.38 -24.69
N GLN A 70 8.47 -25.94 -23.69
CA GLN A 70 7.97 -27.12 -22.96
C GLN A 70 6.89 -26.77 -21.92
N ALA A 71 6.97 -25.59 -21.28
CA ALA A 71 5.97 -25.17 -20.29
C ALA A 71 4.59 -24.81 -20.89
N TYR A 72 4.51 -24.52 -22.19
CA TYR A 72 3.28 -24.08 -22.88
C TYR A 72 2.71 -25.09 -23.90
N ALA A 73 3.21 -26.32 -23.93
CA ALA A 73 2.62 -27.38 -24.74
C ALA A 73 1.41 -28.02 -24.00
N ILE A 74 0.31 -27.27 -23.90
CA ILE A 74 -1.01 -27.85 -23.60
C ILE A 74 -1.69 -28.11 -24.95
N THR A 75 -1.90 -29.39 -25.28
CA THR A 75 -2.64 -29.84 -26.45
C THR A 75 -4.12 -29.43 -26.36
N PRO A 76 -4.74 -28.89 -27.43
CA PRO A 76 -6.17 -28.65 -27.44
C PRO A 76 -6.91 -29.98 -27.58
N THR A 77 -7.76 -30.31 -26.61
CA THR A 77 -8.69 -31.44 -26.73
C THR A 77 -9.94 -30.95 -27.46
N GLU A 78 -10.19 -31.51 -28.65
CA GLU A 78 -11.41 -31.31 -29.43
C GLU A 78 -12.63 -31.85 -28.65
N SER A 79 -13.61 -31.00 -28.35
CA SER A 79 -14.94 -31.45 -27.94
C SER A 79 -15.93 -31.28 -29.10
N VAL A 80 -16.34 -32.43 -29.61
CA VAL A 80 -17.36 -32.66 -30.63
C VAL A 80 -18.72 -32.12 -30.18
N MET A 81 -19.32 -31.25 -31.00
CA MET A 81 -20.74 -30.90 -30.96
C MET A 81 -21.58 -32.03 -31.58
N PRO A 82 -22.84 -32.21 -31.12
CA PRO A 82 -23.86 -32.63 -32.07
C PRO A 82 -25.16 -31.81 -31.97
N GLY A 83 -25.62 -31.36 -33.14
CA GLY A 83 -27.01 -31.49 -33.58
C GLY A 83 -28.05 -30.48 -33.08
N GLY A 84 -28.46 -29.56 -33.97
CA GLY A 84 -29.84 -29.01 -33.97
C GLY A 84 -30.87 -30.06 -34.45
N PRO A 85 -32.19 -29.79 -34.42
CA PRO A 85 -32.75 -28.82 -35.37
C PRO A 85 -34.01 -28.00 -34.96
N ALA A 86 -34.23 -26.94 -35.76
CA ALA A 86 -35.49 -26.37 -36.31
C ALA A 86 -36.61 -25.73 -35.44
N SER A 87 -36.73 -24.40 -35.62
CA SER A 87 -37.89 -23.58 -36.07
C SER A 87 -39.28 -23.69 -35.41
N LEU A 88 -39.82 -22.54 -34.94
CA LEU A 88 -41.10 -21.94 -35.40
C LEU A 88 -41.43 -20.60 -34.69
N ALA A 89 -41.73 -19.58 -35.51
CA ALA A 89 -42.68 -18.46 -35.39
C ALA A 89 -42.72 -17.50 -34.16
N SER A 90 -42.66 -16.19 -34.48
CA SER A 90 -42.89 -14.96 -33.69
C SER A 90 -44.37 -14.76 -33.25
N PRO A 91 -44.82 -13.61 -32.67
CA PRO A 91 -44.13 -12.43 -32.10
C PRO A 91 -44.68 -11.97 -30.72
N GLY A 92 -43.93 -11.13 -29.98
CA GLY A 92 -44.45 -10.50 -28.77
C GLY A 92 -43.57 -9.36 -28.24
N SER A 93 -44.05 -8.14 -28.41
CA SER A 93 -43.51 -6.85 -27.95
C SER A 93 -43.06 -6.79 -26.48
N ARG A 94 -41.97 -6.05 -26.18
CA ARG A 94 -41.98 -4.78 -25.42
C ARG A 94 -40.58 -4.26 -25.07
N SER A 95 -40.43 -2.96 -25.33
CA SER A 95 -39.58 -1.94 -24.70
C SER A 95 -38.11 -2.27 -24.42
N GLY A 96 -37.23 -1.70 -25.26
CA GLY A 96 -35.82 -1.56 -24.96
C GLY A 96 -35.56 -0.51 -23.89
N GLU A 97 -34.68 -0.85 -22.96
CA GLU A 97 -33.84 0.10 -22.24
C GLU A 97 -32.44 0.00 -22.86
N GLU A 98 -32.10 0.98 -23.70
CA GLU A 98 -30.72 1.19 -24.14
C GLU A 98 -29.88 1.58 -22.93
N HIS A 99 -28.91 0.72 -22.58
CA HIS A 99 -27.80 1.11 -21.71
C HIS A 99 -26.98 2.20 -22.40
N THR A 100 -27.26 3.44 -22.03
CA THR A 100 -26.45 4.60 -22.41
C THR A 100 -25.12 4.51 -21.66
N ILE A 101 -24.04 4.23 -22.38
CA ILE A 101 -22.67 4.37 -21.89
C ILE A 101 -22.48 5.84 -21.45
N PRO A 102 -21.94 6.13 -20.25
CA PRO A 102 -21.68 7.51 -19.86
C PRO A 102 -20.70 8.14 -20.85
N THR A 103 -21.15 9.19 -21.51
CA THR A 103 -20.36 10.01 -22.42
C THR A 103 -19.20 10.59 -21.63
N ALA A 104 -17.96 10.31 -22.07
CA ALA A 104 -16.76 10.84 -21.46
C ALA A 104 -16.85 12.38 -21.45
N VAL A 105 -16.77 12.97 -20.26
CA VAL A 105 -16.55 14.40 -20.09
C VAL A 105 -15.21 14.72 -20.76
N GLU A 106 -15.22 15.57 -21.79
CA GLU A 106 -14.01 16.03 -22.46
C GLU A 106 -13.02 16.60 -21.43
N PRO A 107 -11.75 16.13 -21.40
CA PRO A 107 -10.74 16.81 -20.63
C PRO A 107 -10.49 18.19 -21.27
N ALA A 108 -10.53 19.24 -20.46
CA ALA A 108 -10.18 20.62 -20.84
C ALA A 108 -8.67 20.80 -21.16
N PHE A 109 -8.01 19.78 -21.70
CA PHE A 109 -6.59 19.77 -22.00
C PHE A 109 -6.36 19.05 -23.33
N SER A 110 -6.15 19.84 -24.38
CA SER A 110 -5.67 19.35 -25.67
C SER A 110 -4.19 19.03 -25.55
N ALA A 111 -3.82 17.78 -25.85
CA ALA A 111 -2.42 17.43 -26.09
C ALA A 111 -1.91 18.30 -27.27
N PRO A 112 -0.65 18.79 -27.24
CA PRO A 112 -0.10 19.53 -28.37
C PRO A 112 -0.15 18.67 -29.64
N GLU A 113 -0.68 19.22 -30.73
CA GLU A 113 -0.89 18.56 -32.04
C GLU A 113 0.38 17.92 -32.63
N VAL A 114 1.56 18.33 -32.16
CA VAL A 114 2.85 17.77 -32.54
C VAL A 114 3.72 17.64 -31.30
N LEU A 115 3.79 16.43 -30.74
CA LEU A 115 4.86 16.08 -29.79
C LEU A 115 6.17 15.97 -30.59
N PRO A 116 7.25 16.68 -30.21
CA PRO A 116 8.53 16.59 -30.92
C PRO A 116 9.04 15.15 -30.97
N ALA A 117 9.61 14.74 -32.10
CA ALA A 117 10.23 13.41 -32.30
C ALA A 117 11.42 13.13 -31.34
N THR A 118 11.79 14.09 -30.51
CA THR A 118 12.94 14.10 -29.59
C THR A 118 12.51 14.25 -28.14
N LEU A 119 11.44 13.58 -27.71
CA LEU A 119 11.21 13.34 -26.28
C LEU A 119 12.33 12.44 -25.74
N GLY A 120 13.24 13.02 -24.96
CA GLY A 120 14.19 12.32 -24.09
C GLY A 120 15.06 11.24 -24.76
N ALA A 121 15.75 11.56 -25.86
CA ALA A 121 16.80 10.71 -26.45
C ALA A 121 16.39 9.24 -26.74
N LEU A 122 15.36 9.05 -27.55
CA LEU A 122 15.10 7.75 -28.15
C LEU A 122 16.23 7.41 -29.15
N SER A 123 16.85 6.23 -29.01
CA SER A 123 17.25 5.49 -30.22
C SER A 123 15.95 5.00 -30.86
N PRO A 124 15.57 5.45 -32.07
CA PRO A 124 14.25 5.19 -32.67
C PRO A 124 13.91 3.71 -32.96
N SER A 125 14.78 2.78 -32.61
CA SER A 125 14.70 1.36 -33.02
C SER A 125 14.12 0.41 -31.96
N CYS A 126 13.94 0.85 -30.71
CA CYS A 126 13.66 -0.09 -29.61
C CYS A 126 12.18 -0.25 -29.24
N ILE A 127 11.37 0.81 -29.34
CA ILE A 127 9.94 0.83 -28.97
C ILE A 127 9.12 1.47 -30.09
N ALA A 128 7.98 0.85 -30.43
CA ALA A 128 7.08 1.38 -31.45
C ALA A 128 6.46 2.72 -31.01
N PRO A 129 6.40 3.76 -31.88
CA PRO A 129 5.88 5.08 -31.53
C PRO A 129 4.49 5.06 -30.89
N ALA A 130 3.57 4.23 -31.41
CA ALA A 130 2.22 4.10 -30.88
C ALA A 130 2.20 3.60 -29.40
N ALA A 131 3.15 2.75 -29.01
CA ALA A 131 3.25 2.26 -27.64
C ALA A 131 3.74 3.35 -26.68
N SER A 132 4.63 4.24 -27.14
CA SER A 132 5.05 5.41 -26.36
C SER A 132 3.92 6.43 -26.23
N THR A 133 3.15 6.70 -27.29
CA THR A 133 1.98 7.58 -27.24
C THR A 133 0.94 7.09 -26.25
N GLN A 134 0.58 5.80 -26.30
CA GLN A 134 -0.35 5.19 -25.34
C GLN A 134 0.12 5.38 -23.89
N THR A 135 1.41 5.26 -23.65
CA THR A 135 1.97 5.37 -22.29
C THR A 135 1.96 6.83 -21.81
N ILE A 136 2.22 7.79 -22.69
CA ILE A 136 2.09 9.23 -22.41
C ILE A 136 0.64 9.62 -22.10
N GLU A 137 -0.31 9.19 -22.92
CA GLU A 137 -1.73 9.42 -22.70
C GLU A 137 -2.17 8.84 -21.35
N TYR A 138 -1.79 7.59 -21.08
CA TYR A 138 -2.08 6.93 -19.82
C TYR A 138 -1.48 7.68 -18.62
N MET A 139 -0.23 8.12 -18.75
CA MET A 139 0.49 8.85 -17.72
C MET A 139 -0.21 10.18 -17.36
N THR A 140 -0.60 10.94 -18.38
CA THR A 140 -1.26 12.25 -18.21
C THR A 140 -2.68 12.15 -17.68
N GLN A 141 -3.44 11.13 -18.09
CA GLN A 141 -4.85 10.96 -17.71
C GLN A 141 -5.03 10.22 -16.39
N VAL A 142 -4.16 9.24 -16.09
CA VAL A 142 -4.33 8.35 -14.92
C VAL A 142 -3.33 8.70 -13.84
N PHE A 143 -2.04 8.68 -14.16
CA PHE A 143 -1.02 8.77 -13.13
C PHE A 143 -0.87 10.17 -12.53
N TRP A 144 -0.75 11.18 -13.39
CA TRP A 144 -0.46 12.53 -12.97
C TRP A 144 -1.51 13.14 -12.03
N PRO A 145 -2.82 12.95 -12.27
CA PRO A 145 -3.87 13.41 -11.38
C PRO A 145 -3.74 12.86 -9.96
N GLN A 146 -3.16 11.68 -9.75
CA GLN A 146 -2.98 11.12 -8.41
C GLN A 146 -1.62 11.46 -7.76
N PHE A 147 -0.70 12.12 -8.48
CA PHE A 147 0.50 12.74 -7.90
C PHE A 147 0.25 14.12 -7.24
N HIS A 148 -1.02 14.54 -7.15
CA HIS A 148 -1.44 15.71 -6.36
C HIS A 148 -1.50 15.34 -4.89
N MET A 149 -0.34 15.36 -4.23
CA MET A 149 -0.27 15.29 -2.78
C MET A 149 0.06 16.71 -2.30
N HIS A 150 -0.95 17.37 -1.75
CA HIS A 150 -0.98 18.80 -1.37
C HIS A 150 -1.12 19.74 -2.57
N GLY A 151 -1.96 20.77 -2.41
CA GLY A 151 -2.41 21.69 -3.46
C GLY A 151 -1.33 22.63 -4.04
N ASP A 152 -0.14 22.10 -4.32
CA ASP A 152 0.87 22.79 -5.11
C ASP A 152 0.60 22.57 -6.60
N ASP A 153 0.22 23.66 -7.28
CA ASP A 153 -0.06 23.78 -8.72
C ASP A 153 1.19 23.58 -9.60
N HIS A 154 1.86 22.44 -9.48
CA HIS A 154 3.12 22.17 -10.19
C HIS A 154 3.03 21.06 -11.24
N GLN A 155 1.89 20.93 -11.93
CA GLN A 155 1.79 20.02 -13.08
C GLN A 155 2.72 20.42 -14.24
N ALA A 156 2.80 21.72 -14.55
CA ALA A 156 3.58 22.21 -15.69
C ALA A 156 5.10 22.00 -15.54
N PRO A 157 5.75 22.32 -14.40
CA PRO A 157 7.18 22.02 -14.20
C PRO A 157 7.51 20.54 -14.27
N ARG A 158 6.60 19.67 -13.82
CA ARG A 158 6.81 18.21 -13.87
C ARG A 158 6.68 17.68 -15.30
N LEU A 159 5.78 18.23 -16.12
CA LEU A 159 5.62 17.82 -17.53
C LEU A 159 6.83 18.27 -18.33
N HIS A 160 7.30 19.50 -18.08
CA HIS A 160 8.54 20.01 -18.63
C HIS A 160 9.73 19.11 -18.25
N ALA A 161 9.82 18.70 -16.98
CA ALA A 161 10.87 17.78 -16.54
C ALA A 161 10.75 16.39 -17.18
N TYR A 162 9.54 15.88 -17.43
CA TYR A 162 9.31 14.63 -18.17
C TYR A 162 9.79 14.73 -19.63
N CYS A 163 9.51 15.86 -20.29
CA CYS A 163 9.94 16.08 -21.67
C CYS A 163 11.45 16.29 -21.79
N ASP A 164 12.06 16.97 -20.82
CA ASP A 164 13.47 17.38 -20.88
C ASP A 164 14.44 16.33 -20.33
N LYS A 165 14.02 15.56 -19.33
CA LYS A 165 14.90 14.65 -18.60
C LYS A 165 14.61 13.22 -19.02
N SER A 166 15.51 12.65 -19.83
CA SER A 166 15.44 11.25 -20.28
C SER A 166 15.20 10.27 -19.10
N LEU A 167 15.84 10.48 -17.95
CA LEU A 167 15.60 9.66 -16.76
C LEU A 167 14.13 9.67 -16.31
N LEU A 168 13.49 10.84 -16.25
CA LEU A 168 12.08 10.94 -15.86
C LEU A 168 11.15 10.39 -16.94
N TYR A 169 11.52 10.54 -18.21
CA TYR A 169 10.81 9.94 -19.33
C TYR A 169 10.75 8.40 -19.19
N HIS A 170 11.91 7.73 -19.16
CA HIS A 170 11.94 6.27 -19.08
C HIS A 170 11.31 5.75 -17.79
N TYR A 171 11.52 6.47 -16.68
CA TYR A 171 10.91 6.15 -15.39
C TYR A 171 9.38 6.18 -15.43
N LEU A 172 8.78 7.29 -15.85
CA LEU A 172 7.31 7.42 -15.83
C LEU A 172 6.65 6.50 -16.85
N ASN A 173 7.33 6.20 -17.96
CA ASN A 173 6.87 5.18 -18.90
C ASN A 173 6.97 3.77 -18.29
N TYR A 174 8.05 3.43 -17.57
CA TYR A 174 8.17 2.16 -16.85
C TYR A 174 6.97 1.96 -15.90
N VAL A 175 6.75 2.92 -14.99
CA VAL A 175 5.65 2.91 -14.01
C VAL A 175 4.30 2.70 -14.71
N SER A 176 4.06 3.45 -15.80
CA SER A 176 2.82 3.40 -16.55
C SER A 176 2.58 2.06 -17.23
N VAL A 177 3.62 1.48 -17.83
CA VAL A 177 3.54 0.15 -18.46
C VAL A 177 3.29 -0.92 -17.41
N VAL A 178 3.98 -0.90 -16.26
CA VAL A 178 3.75 -1.85 -15.16
C VAL A 178 2.29 -1.79 -14.73
N HIS A 179 1.81 -0.60 -14.41
CA HIS A 179 0.47 -0.41 -13.87
C HIS A 179 -0.63 -0.79 -14.87
N LEU A 180 -0.53 -0.35 -16.13
CA LEU A 180 -1.45 -0.74 -17.19
C LEU A 180 -1.43 -2.26 -17.42
N ALA A 181 -0.26 -2.88 -17.36
CA ALA A 181 -0.11 -4.31 -17.55
C ALA A 181 -0.72 -5.12 -16.41
N VAL A 182 -0.58 -4.71 -15.16
CA VAL A 182 -1.24 -5.36 -14.02
C VAL A 182 -2.75 -5.22 -14.13
N LEU A 183 -3.27 -4.00 -14.36
CA LEU A 183 -4.71 -3.78 -14.49
C LEU A 183 -5.35 -4.57 -15.64
N SER A 184 -4.63 -4.70 -16.75
CA SER A 184 -5.13 -5.42 -17.92
C SER A 184 -4.92 -6.95 -17.84
N ASN A 185 -4.26 -7.44 -16.78
CA ASN A 185 -3.76 -8.81 -16.68
C ASN A 185 -2.89 -9.22 -17.89
N ARG A 186 -1.94 -8.34 -18.27
CA ARG A 186 -1.08 -8.46 -19.46
C ARG A 186 0.42 -8.37 -19.12
N ILE A 187 0.78 -8.46 -17.85
CA ILE A 187 2.18 -8.34 -17.40
C ILE A 187 3.08 -9.44 -17.98
N THR A 188 2.54 -10.63 -18.22
CA THR A 188 3.24 -11.78 -18.82
C THR A 188 3.37 -11.71 -20.36
N ARG A 189 2.71 -10.75 -21.04
CA ARG A 189 2.76 -10.71 -22.52
C ARG A 189 4.18 -10.38 -22.99
N PRO A 190 4.75 -11.12 -23.97
CA PRO A 190 6.12 -10.90 -24.43
C PRO A 190 6.42 -9.45 -24.86
N ALA A 191 5.48 -8.81 -25.56
CA ALA A 191 5.60 -7.41 -25.96
C ALA A 191 5.59 -6.44 -24.77
N THR A 192 4.88 -6.76 -23.69
CA THR A 192 4.88 -5.99 -22.45
C THR A 192 6.22 -6.15 -21.72
N VAL A 193 6.66 -7.39 -21.52
CA VAL A 193 7.93 -7.70 -20.86
C VAL A 193 9.10 -7.03 -21.59
N LYS A 194 9.15 -7.09 -22.92
CA LYS A 194 10.17 -6.39 -23.72
C LYS A 194 10.21 -4.88 -23.45
N ARG A 195 9.04 -4.23 -23.31
CA ARG A 195 8.97 -2.79 -22.96
C ARG A 195 9.44 -2.53 -21.54
N LEU A 196 9.05 -3.36 -20.57
CA LEU A 196 9.46 -3.25 -19.17
C LEU A 196 10.98 -3.37 -19.02
N VAL A 197 11.58 -4.41 -19.63
CA VAL A 197 13.03 -4.62 -19.65
C VAL A 197 13.75 -3.40 -20.23
N HIS A 198 13.27 -2.87 -21.36
CA HIS A 198 13.87 -1.67 -21.96
C HIS A 198 13.83 -0.48 -21.00
N TYR A 199 12.64 -0.09 -20.52
CA TYR A 199 12.53 1.08 -19.66
C TYR A 199 13.29 0.92 -18.34
N GLN A 200 13.28 -0.28 -17.73
CA GLN A 200 14.04 -0.55 -16.52
C GLN A 200 15.55 -0.44 -16.77
N SER A 201 16.06 -1.02 -17.87
CA SER A 201 17.48 -0.97 -18.23
C SER A 201 17.95 0.47 -18.47
N GLU A 202 17.15 1.27 -19.17
CA GLU A 202 17.44 2.69 -19.40
C GLU A 202 17.42 3.47 -18.08
N VAL A 203 16.44 3.25 -17.20
CA VAL A 203 16.40 3.89 -15.88
C VAL A 203 17.64 3.54 -15.06
N ILE A 204 18.03 2.27 -15.00
CA ILE A 204 19.23 1.83 -14.25
C ILE A 204 20.49 2.49 -14.81
N THR A 205 20.65 2.52 -16.14
CA THR A 205 21.79 3.12 -16.83
C THR A 205 21.84 4.63 -16.58
N LEU A 206 20.73 5.32 -16.78
CA LEU A 206 20.62 6.76 -16.58
C LEU A 206 20.79 7.15 -15.11
N VAL A 207 20.30 6.34 -14.16
CA VAL A 207 20.60 6.54 -12.74
C VAL A 207 22.11 6.44 -12.57
N ARG A 208 22.74 5.32 -12.93
CA ARG A 208 24.20 5.07 -12.79
C ARG A 208 25.04 6.22 -13.34
N ASP A 209 24.70 6.70 -14.53
CA ASP A 209 25.47 7.73 -15.24
C ASP A 209 25.27 9.15 -14.70
N ASN A 210 24.13 9.40 -14.05
CA ASN A 210 23.77 10.72 -13.49
C ASN A 210 23.87 10.80 -11.97
N VAL A 211 24.11 9.68 -11.29
CA VAL A 211 24.36 9.59 -9.84
C VAL A 211 25.38 10.64 -9.37
N SER A 212 26.47 10.80 -10.11
CA SER A 212 27.58 11.71 -9.77
C SER A 212 27.38 13.15 -10.27
N LYS A 213 26.34 13.41 -11.09
CA LYS A 213 26.17 14.63 -11.90
C LYS A 213 24.95 15.48 -11.54
N SER A 214 24.39 15.35 -10.33
CA SER A 214 23.32 16.20 -9.75
C SER A 214 21.86 15.84 -10.07
N ILE A 215 21.47 14.57 -9.88
CA ILE A 215 20.05 14.29 -9.64
C ILE A 215 19.64 14.99 -8.33
N SER A 216 18.53 15.74 -8.31
CA SER A 216 18.04 16.31 -7.05
C SER A 216 17.67 15.18 -6.09
N ALA A 217 17.92 15.35 -4.79
CA ALA A 217 17.59 14.33 -3.80
C ALA A 217 16.11 13.91 -3.87
N GLU A 218 15.21 14.86 -4.16
CA GLU A 218 13.78 14.60 -4.37
C GLU A 218 13.51 13.62 -5.52
N TRP A 219 14.11 13.82 -6.69
CA TRP A 219 13.91 12.92 -7.83
C TRP A 219 14.53 11.55 -7.56
N ALA A 220 15.70 11.51 -6.92
CA ALA A 220 16.32 10.25 -6.51
C ALA A 220 15.41 9.46 -5.57
N ILE A 221 14.82 10.11 -4.55
CA ILE A 221 13.88 9.47 -3.61
C ILE A 221 12.65 8.93 -4.34
N ILE A 222 12.04 9.73 -5.23
CA ILE A 222 10.86 9.30 -6.02
C ILE A 222 11.19 8.07 -6.89
N LEU A 223 12.34 8.08 -7.55
CA LEU A 223 12.83 6.96 -8.36
C LEU A 223 13.01 5.71 -7.51
N VAL A 224 13.64 5.81 -6.34
CA VAL A 224 13.85 4.68 -5.44
C VAL A 224 12.51 4.12 -4.94
N ILE A 225 11.58 4.97 -4.49
CA ILE A 225 10.25 4.53 -4.04
C ILE A 225 9.55 3.72 -5.12
N ALA A 226 9.60 4.22 -6.35
CA ALA A 226 8.88 3.59 -7.44
C ALA A 226 9.54 2.28 -7.87
N LEU A 227 10.87 2.24 -7.99
CA LEU A 227 11.60 0.98 -8.21
C LEU A 227 11.35 -0.03 -7.06
N ALA A 228 11.24 0.45 -5.82
CA ALA A 228 10.90 -0.36 -4.65
C ALA A 228 9.50 -0.97 -4.74
N ALA A 229 8.54 -0.20 -5.26
CA ALA A 229 7.12 -0.54 -5.27
C ALA A 229 6.67 -1.29 -6.53
N MET A 230 7.54 -1.48 -7.54
CA MET A 230 7.16 -2.00 -8.86
C MET A 230 8.21 -2.92 -9.44
N ASP A 231 8.67 -3.91 -8.68
CA ASP A 231 9.46 -5.00 -9.23
C ASP A 231 8.56 -5.95 -10.03
N TYR A 232 8.47 -5.75 -11.35
CA TYR A 232 7.56 -6.54 -12.18
C TYR A 232 7.92 -8.03 -12.20
N GLN A 233 9.17 -8.39 -11.92
CA GLN A 233 9.62 -9.78 -11.95
C GLN A 233 9.06 -10.55 -10.76
N GLU A 234 8.98 -9.93 -9.59
CA GLU A 234 8.24 -10.47 -8.45
C GLU A 234 6.78 -10.76 -8.82
N CYS A 235 6.13 -9.88 -9.58
CA CYS A 235 4.76 -10.11 -10.02
C CYS A 235 4.62 -11.29 -11.00
N LEU A 236 5.63 -11.54 -11.85
CA LEU A 236 5.66 -12.70 -12.74
C LEU A 236 5.87 -14.03 -11.99
N MET A 237 6.56 -13.99 -10.86
CA MET A 237 6.91 -15.17 -10.06
C MET A 237 5.86 -15.52 -9.00
N GLN A 238 4.86 -14.66 -8.79
CA GLN A 238 3.83 -14.92 -7.80
C GLN A 238 2.83 -15.96 -8.31
N PRO A 239 2.48 -16.98 -7.49
CA PRO A 239 1.39 -17.88 -7.81
C PRO A 239 0.09 -17.09 -7.95
N GLU A 240 -0.89 -17.64 -8.69
CA GLU A 240 -2.24 -17.08 -8.70
C GLU A 240 -2.76 -17.05 -7.24
N VAL A 241 -2.89 -15.84 -6.68
CA VAL A 241 -3.40 -15.63 -5.33
C VAL A 241 -4.87 -15.31 -5.44
N GLU A 242 -5.72 -16.13 -4.81
CA GLU A 242 -7.15 -15.82 -4.69
C GLU A 242 -7.34 -14.50 -3.93
N GLU A 243 -8.29 -13.68 -4.40
CA GLU A 243 -8.64 -12.43 -3.73
C GLU A 243 -9.22 -12.70 -2.33
N LEU A 244 -8.99 -11.77 -1.41
CA LEU A 244 -9.60 -11.83 -0.09
C LEU A 244 -11.11 -11.66 -0.20
N MET A 245 -11.84 -12.35 0.68
CA MET A 245 -13.29 -12.21 0.77
C MET A 245 -13.74 -11.05 1.68
N LEU A 246 -12.77 -10.36 2.29
CA LEU A 246 -12.94 -9.04 2.89
C LEU A 246 -12.85 -7.99 1.77
N VAL A 247 -13.89 -7.17 1.61
CA VAL A 247 -13.98 -6.21 0.51
C VAL A 247 -13.52 -4.82 0.98
N PRO A 248 -12.54 -4.19 0.34
CA PRO A 248 -12.12 -2.85 0.73
C PRO A 248 -13.11 -1.77 0.32
N TYR A 249 -13.20 -0.68 1.11
CA TYR A 249 -14.04 0.47 0.75
C TYR A 249 -13.53 1.23 -0.47
N MET A 250 -12.21 1.36 -0.58
CA MET A 250 -11.55 2.15 -1.63
C MET A 250 -10.54 1.29 -2.40
N PRO A 251 -10.98 0.27 -3.17
CA PRO A 251 -10.09 -0.68 -3.87
C PRO A 251 -9.11 -0.03 -4.85
N THR A 252 -9.42 1.18 -5.32
CA THR A 252 -8.60 1.91 -6.31
C THR A 252 -7.80 3.07 -5.69
N ALA A 253 -7.93 3.31 -4.38
CA ALA A 253 -7.24 4.42 -3.74
C ALA A 253 -5.73 4.21 -3.74
N ASP A 254 -5.03 5.22 -4.27
CA ASP A 254 -3.56 5.27 -4.39
C ASP A 254 -2.97 4.04 -5.11
N TRP A 255 -3.82 3.41 -5.93
CA TRP A 255 -3.53 2.20 -6.71
C TRP A 255 -2.96 1.04 -5.89
N LEU A 256 -3.39 0.91 -4.63
CA LEU A 256 -2.92 -0.17 -3.78
C LEU A 256 -3.32 -1.56 -4.31
N SER A 257 -4.42 -1.68 -5.07
CA SER A 257 -4.77 -2.91 -5.79
C SER A 257 -3.76 -3.32 -6.86
N VAL A 258 -2.90 -2.40 -7.32
CA VAL A 258 -1.80 -2.65 -8.25
C VAL A 258 -0.49 -2.72 -7.49
N PHE A 259 -0.12 -1.64 -6.79
CA PHE A 259 1.18 -1.54 -6.13
C PHE A 259 1.31 -2.41 -4.89
N GLY A 260 0.18 -2.75 -4.28
CA GLY A 260 0.12 -3.71 -3.19
C GLY A 260 0.51 -5.14 -3.61
N ARG A 261 0.54 -5.44 -4.92
CA ARG A 261 0.87 -6.76 -5.43
C ARG A 261 2.38 -7.05 -5.42
N PHE A 262 3.20 -6.01 -5.45
CA PHE A 262 4.65 -6.16 -5.47
C PHE A 262 5.18 -6.41 -4.06
N ARG A 263 6.14 -7.33 -3.94
CA ARG A 263 6.85 -7.52 -2.69
C ARG A 263 7.96 -6.48 -2.59
N PRO A 264 7.90 -5.58 -1.60
CA PRO A 264 8.92 -4.57 -1.44
C PRO A 264 10.25 -5.25 -1.05
N HIS A 265 11.30 -5.01 -1.84
CA HIS A 265 12.63 -5.48 -1.46
C HIS A 265 13.22 -4.56 -0.37
N ALA A 266 13.67 -5.15 0.74
CA ALA A 266 14.14 -4.40 1.91
C ALA A 266 15.28 -3.42 1.57
N SER A 267 16.15 -3.76 0.61
CA SER A 267 17.25 -2.88 0.17
C SER A 267 16.76 -1.58 -0.47
N HIS A 268 15.63 -1.60 -1.19
CA HIS A 268 15.10 -0.40 -1.84
C HIS A 268 14.54 0.58 -0.81
N PHE A 269 13.85 0.08 0.22
CA PHE A 269 13.39 0.91 1.34
C PHE A 269 14.55 1.41 2.20
N ALA A 270 15.54 0.57 2.49
CA ALA A 270 16.78 1.02 3.14
C ALA A 270 17.47 2.15 2.35
N GLY A 271 17.51 2.03 1.01
CA GLY A 271 18.00 3.08 0.12
C GLY A 271 17.18 4.37 0.20
N MET A 272 15.85 4.27 0.24
CA MET A 272 14.96 5.41 0.43
C MET A 272 15.26 6.14 1.75
N HIS A 273 15.33 5.43 2.89
CA HIS A 273 15.62 6.03 4.19
C HIS A 273 17.01 6.69 4.21
N ALA A 274 18.02 6.04 3.63
CA ALA A 274 19.36 6.62 3.52
C ALA A 274 19.37 7.94 2.71
N LEU A 275 18.57 8.04 1.66
CA LEU A 275 18.41 9.28 0.88
C LEU A 275 17.68 10.37 1.68
N VAL A 276 16.67 10.00 2.48
CA VAL A 276 15.93 10.92 3.35
C VAL A 276 16.83 11.47 4.45
N ASP A 277 17.57 10.61 5.16
CA ASP A 277 18.52 11.02 6.21
C ASP A 277 19.56 12.00 5.67
N ARG A 278 20.04 11.75 4.46
CA ARG A 278 21.00 12.60 3.80
C ARG A 278 20.43 13.94 3.33
N ALA A 279 19.14 14.00 3.00
CA ALA A 279 18.46 15.26 2.75
C ALA A 279 18.33 16.12 4.03
N GLY A 280 18.75 15.60 5.19
CA GLY A 280 18.65 16.24 6.50
C GLY A 280 17.55 15.64 7.37
N GLY A 281 17.06 14.45 7.02
CA GLY A 281 15.94 13.78 7.67
C GLY A 281 14.59 14.11 7.04
N PHE A 282 13.55 13.43 7.52
CA PHE A 282 12.20 13.49 6.96
C PHE A 282 11.62 14.92 6.88
N HIS A 283 11.83 15.74 7.92
CA HIS A 283 11.33 17.12 7.96
C HIS A 283 12.13 18.09 7.08
N ALA A 284 13.33 17.71 6.64
CA ALA A 284 14.16 18.54 5.75
C ALA A 284 13.81 18.38 4.26
N LEU A 285 12.89 17.45 3.93
CA LEU A 285 12.41 17.26 2.57
C LEU A 285 11.65 18.50 2.08
N PRO A 286 11.93 18.97 0.84
CA PRO A 286 11.56 20.31 0.38
C PRO A 286 10.06 20.52 0.16
N SER A 287 9.33 19.47 -0.24
CA SER A 287 7.91 19.56 -0.58
C SER A 287 7.04 18.70 0.34
N ASN A 288 5.84 19.19 0.66
CA ASN A 288 4.84 18.41 1.41
C ASN A 288 4.44 17.15 0.63
N GLY A 289 4.36 17.27 -0.70
CA GLY A 289 4.08 16.14 -1.58
C GLY A 289 5.12 15.02 -1.47
N LEU A 290 6.42 15.35 -1.45
CA LEU A 290 7.46 14.35 -1.26
C LEU A 290 7.37 13.70 0.12
N ARG A 291 7.20 14.50 1.19
CA ARG A 291 7.02 13.97 2.55
C ARG A 291 5.85 13.00 2.63
N GLY A 292 4.71 13.36 2.04
CA GLY A 292 3.53 12.49 1.97
C GLY A 292 3.76 11.21 1.19
N ARG A 293 4.57 11.23 0.12
CA ARG A 293 4.93 10.02 -0.62
C ARG A 293 5.88 9.12 0.15
N VAL A 294 6.90 9.66 0.81
CA VAL A 294 7.81 8.88 1.67
C VAL A 294 7.02 8.23 2.81
N ALA A 295 6.19 9.01 3.52
CA ALA A 295 5.38 8.50 4.62
C ALA A 295 4.39 7.42 4.16
N TRP A 296 3.74 7.62 3.01
CA TRP A 296 2.85 6.61 2.43
C TRP A 296 3.57 5.32 2.05
N ALA A 297 4.72 5.42 1.37
CA ALA A 297 5.50 4.26 0.97
C ALA A 297 5.98 3.45 2.17
N ASP A 298 6.50 4.13 3.20
CA ASP A 298 6.92 3.53 4.47
C ASP A 298 5.74 2.87 5.20
N LEU A 299 4.56 3.51 5.25
CA LEU A 299 3.34 2.92 5.84
C LEU A 299 2.91 1.64 5.13
N VAL A 300 2.87 1.65 3.79
CA VAL A 300 2.47 0.46 3.00
C VAL A 300 3.48 -0.68 3.18
N GLN A 301 4.78 -0.37 3.18
CA GLN A 301 5.82 -1.37 3.43
C GLN A 301 5.71 -1.95 4.84
N ALA A 302 5.47 -1.10 5.83
CA ALA A 302 5.25 -1.51 7.21
C ALA A 302 4.07 -2.49 7.28
N ALA A 303 2.94 -2.16 6.65
CA ALA A 303 1.75 -3.01 6.57
C ALA A 303 2.03 -4.38 5.92
N MET A 304 2.74 -4.40 4.79
CA MET A 304 3.09 -5.65 4.11
C MET A 304 4.05 -6.54 4.89
N THR A 305 4.91 -5.94 5.71
CA THR A 305 6.00 -6.64 6.42
C THR A 305 5.66 -6.96 7.87
N GLY A 306 4.61 -6.35 8.43
CA GLY A 306 4.29 -6.44 9.86
C GLY A 306 5.24 -5.63 10.74
N CYS A 307 5.93 -4.65 10.18
CA CYS A 307 6.83 -3.76 10.91
C CYS A 307 6.14 -2.44 11.26
N ARG A 308 6.74 -1.64 12.14
CA ARG A 308 6.29 -0.26 12.39
C ARG A 308 6.84 0.68 11.32
N PRO A 309 6.07 1.67 10.87
CA PRO A 309 6.59 2.77 10.05
C PRO A 309 7.74 3.48 10.77
N THR A 310 8.77 3.86 10.02
CA THR A 310 9.91 4.65 10.52
C THR A 310 9.66 6.17 10.44
N THR A 311 8.72 6.56 9.58
CA THR A 311 8.31 7.95 9.37
C THR A 311 7.23 8.36 10.37
N PRO A 312 7.13 9.66 10.71
CA PRO A 312 6.05 10.16 11.55
C PRO A 312 4.71 10.18 10.80
N CYS A 313 3.61 10.07 11.55
CA CYS A 313 2.25 10.19 11.01
C CYS A 313 1.89 11.65 10.69
N ILE A 314 2.29 12.13 9.51
CA ILE A 314 2.06 13.53 9.10
C ILE A 314 0.59 13.88 8.86
N TRP A 315 -0.28 12.88 8.66
CA TRP A 315 -1.68 13.12 8.32
C TRP A 315 -2.47 13.67 9.51
N LYS A 316 -2.05 13.36 10.75
CA LYS A 316 -2.65 13.90 11.98
C LYS A 316 -2.44 15.41 12.15
N GLU A 317 -1.39 15.96 11.56
CA GLU A 317 -1.04 17.38 11.66
C GLU A 317 -1.92 18.26 10.75
N THR A 318 -2.73 17.66 9.87
CA THR A 318 -3.51 18.40 8.88
C THR A 318 -4.84 18.86 9.48
N THR A 319 -5.04 20.16 9.68
CA THR A 319 -6.28 20.72 10.28
C THR A 319 -7.55 20.46 9.45
N SER A 320 -7.41 20.05 8.19
CA SER A 320 -8.55 19.80 7.29
C SER A 320 -9.32 18.52 7.61
N ILE A 321 -8.77 17.59 8.40
CA ILE A 321 -9.45 16.33 8.75
C ILE A 321 -10.29 16.40 10.01
N THR A 322 -10.09 17.41 10.87
CA THR A 322 -10.75 17.53 12.17
C THR A 322 -12.28 17.43 12.11
N PRO A 323 -12.98 18.05 11.13
CA PRO A 323 -14.45 17.93 11.05
C PRO A 323 -14.90 16.50 10.73
N LEU A 324 -14.20 15.82 9.83
CA LEU A 324 -14.53 14.46 9.40
C LEU A 324 -14.21 13.45 10.51
N HIS A 325 -13.08 13.64 11.18
CA HIS A 325 -12.66 12.88 12.34
C HIS A 325 -13.66 13.02 13.50
N ASN A 326 -14.09 14.26 13.80
CA ASN A 326 -15.08 14.53 14.84
C ASN A 326 -16.48 13.98 14.50
N GLN A 327 -16.88 14.01 13.23
CA GLN A 327 -18.13 13.39 12.76
C GLN A 327 -18.10 11.87 12.93
N SER A 328 -16.95 11.25 12.66
CA SER A 328 -16.77 9.81 12.83
C SER A 328 -16.70 9.39 14.30
N ALA A 329 -16.21 10.26 15.20
CA ALA A 329 -16.02 9.97 16.62
C ALA A 329 -17.31 9.98 17.48
N ALA A 330 -18.50 10.16 16.88
CA ALA A 330 -19.75 9.96 17.60
C ALA A 330 -19.78 8.55 18.21
N ALA A 331 -20.11 8.44 19.50
CA ALA A 331 -19.87 7.27 20.35
C ALA A 331 -20.26 5.93 19.69
N VAL A 332 -19.31 5.34 18.98
CA VAL A 332 -19.38 3.95 18.57
C VAL A 332 -19.23 3.15 19.85
N VAL A 333 -20.30 2.48 20.28
CA VAL A 333 -20.24 1.59 21.44
C VAL A 333 -19.99 0.20 20.88
N LEU A 334 -18.75 -0.25 20.99
CA LEU A 334 -18.37 -1.62 20.70
C LEU A 334 -18.25 -2.41 22.00
N ALA A 335 -18.58 -3.69 21.95
CA ALA A 335 -18.47 -4.63 23.06
C ALA A 335 -17.01 -4.87 23.52
N PHE A 336 -16.02 -4.23 22.89
CA PHE A 336 -14.61 -4.27 23.32
C PHE A 336 -14.40 -3.75 24.75
N GLY A 337 -15.28 -2.90 25.28
CA GLY A 337 -15.22 -2.46 26.68
C GLY A 337 -15.56 -3.56 27.69
N ASP A 338 -16.33 -4.57 27.27
CA ASP A 338 -16.91 -5.59 28.14
C ASP A 338 -16.21 -6.96 27.99
N VAL A 339 -15.10 -7.04 27.27
CA VAL A 339 -14.36 -8.30 27.07
C VAL A 339 -13.69 -8.79 28.36
N PRO A 340 -13.52 -10.12 28.54
CA PRO A 340 -12.88 -10.68 29.72
C PRO A 340 -11.47 -10.12 29.93
N GLY A 341 -11.18 -9.69 31.17
CA GLY A 341 -9.89 -9.09 31.52
C GLY A 341 -9.72 -7.65 31.05
N SER A 342 -10.69 -7.08 30.33
CA SER A 342 -10.65 -5.73 29.78
C SER A 342 -9.50 -5.49 28.80
N LEU A 343 -9.59 -4.38 28.06
CA LEU A 343 -8.50 -3.85 27.25
C LEU A 343 -8.04 -2.54 27.88
N PHE A 344 -6.74 -2.28 27.84
CA PHE A 344 -6.22 -0.99 28.30
C PHE A 344 -6.63 0.15 27.37
N ARG A 345 -6.56 1.36 27.89
CA ARG A 345 -7.10 2.57 27.27
C ARG A 345 -6.59 2.80 25.85
N GLU A 346 -5.28 2.70 25.63
CA GLU A 346 -4.69 2.98 24.32
C GLU A 346 -5.18 1.99 23.23
N MET A 347 -5.50 0.75 23.61
CA MET A 347 -6.11 -0.22 22.68
C MET A 347 -7.55 0.15 22.37
N LEU A 348 -8.35 0.50 23.38
CA LEU A 348 -9.74 0.94 23.20
C LEU A 348 -9.81 2.21 22.34
N ASP A 349 -8.91 3.16 22.57
CA ASP A 349 -8.81 4.38 21.78
C ASP A 349 -8.49 4.04 20.31
N ALA A 350 -7.54 3.14 20.04
CA ALA A 350 -7.21 2.72 18.68
C ALA A 350 -8.40 2.01 17.98
N LEU A 351 -9.13 1.16 18.71
CA LEU A 351 -10.32 0.48 18.19
C LEU A 351 -11.45 1.47 17.88
N GLN A 352 -11.65 2.47 18.74
CA GLN A 352 -12.60 3.55 18.49
C GLN A 352 -12.21 4.33 17.24
N GLN A 353 -10.92 4.63 17.08
CA GLN A 353 -10.37 5.33 15.93
C GLN A 353 -10.43 4.51 14.64
N LEU A 354 -10.51 3.18 14.73
CA LEU A 354 -10.75 2.30 13.60
C LEU A 354 -12.24 2.20 13.22
N ALA A 355 -13.11 2.06 14.22
CA ALA A 355 -14.54 1.86 14.01
C ALA A 355 -15.24 3.10 13.46
N ALA A 356 -14.81 4.29 13.89
CA ALA A 356 -15.34 5.56 13.44
C ALA A 356 -15.21 5.75 11.91
N PRO A 357 -14.01 5.63 11.30
CA PRO A 357 -13.84 5.68 9.85
C PRO A 357 -14.48 4.51 9.11
N ASP A 358 -14.51 3.31 9.69
CA ASP A 358 -15.20 2.15 9.12
C ASP A 358 -16.70 2.44 8.88
N ILE A 359 -17.40 3.00 9.86
CA ILE A 359 -18.81 3.43 9.74
C ILE A 359 -18.97 4.57 8.74
N LEU A 360 -18.05 5.54 8.73
CA LEU A 360 -18.09 6.65 7.78
C LEU A 360 -17.96 6.14 6.34
N LEU A 361 -16.97 5.30 6.08
CA LEU A 361 -16.70 4.73 4.77
C LEU A 361 -17.86 3.82 4.32
N SER A 362 -18.49 3.07 5.23
CA SER A 362 -19.64 2.20 4.90
C SER A 362 -20.89 2.96 4.44
N ARG A 363 -21.02 4.23 4.85
CA ARG A 363 -22.13 5.12 4.48
C ARG A 363 -21.79 6.05 3.32
N THR A 364 -20.55 6.06 2.87
CA THR A 364 -20.09 6.98 1.83
C THR A 364 -20.45 6.45 0.45
N ASP A 365 -21.18 7.24 -0.34
CA ASP A 365 -21.39 6.98 -1.76
C ASP A 365 -20.19 7.45 -2.58
N PHE A 366 -19.19 6.58 -2.75
CA PHE A 366 -17.97 6.87 -3.49
C PHE A 366 -18.17 7.27 -4.96
N THR A 367 -19.36 7.08 -5.53
CA THR A 367 -19.65 7.52 -6.91
C THR A 367 -19.81 9.03 -7.03
N ASN A 368 -20.19 9.70 -5.93
CA ASN A 368 -20.51 11.13 -5.89
C ASN A 368 -19.61 11.94 -4.95
N VAL A 369 -18.52 11.36 -4.45
CA VAL A 369 -17.57 12.05 -3.56
C VAL A 369 -16.70 13.03 -4.35
N ASP A 370 -16.66 14.29 -3.90
CA ASP A 370 -15.76 15.28 -4.49
C ASP A 370 -14.28 15.00 -4.17
N LYS A 371 -13.38 15.57 -4.97
CA LYS A 371 -11.93 15.31 -4.86
C LYS A 371 -11.34 15.67 -3.49
N LYS A 372 -11.84 16.71 -2.83
CA LYS A 372 -11.36 17.16 -1.52
C LYS A 372 -11.78 16.17 -0.43
N THR A 373 -13.05 15.75 -0.44
CA THR A 373 -13.56 14.75 0.50
C THR A 373 -12.84 13.40 0.30
N MET A 374 -12.63 12.96 -0.94
CA MET A 374 -11.87 11.75 -1.24
C MET A 374 -10.44 11.82 -0.67
N TYR A 375 -9.77 12.97 -0.82
CA TYR A 375 -8.45 13.20 -0.24
C TYR A 375 -8.46 13.11 1.30
N GLN A 376 -9.47 13.68 1.96
CA GLN A 376 -9.62 13.58 3.42
C GLN A 376 -9.87 12.14 3.89
N LEU A 377 -10.70 11.37 3.17
CA LEU A 377 -10.94 9.96 3.47
C LEU A 377 -9.66 9.11 3.35
N LYS A 378 -8.83 9.36 2.33
CA LYS A 378 -7.52 8.71 2.19
C LYS A 378 -6.57 9.05 3.34
N MET A 379 -6.56 10.30 3.80
CA MET A 379 -5.74 10.68 4.97
C MET A 379 -6.23 9.99 6.24
N LEU A 380 -7.54 9.95 6.47
CA LEU A 380 -8.14 9.27 7.62
C LEU A 380 -7.79 7.77 7.62
N ARG A 381 -7.92 7.11 6.47
CA ARG A 381 -7.47 5.73 6.25
C ARG A 381 -6.00 5.53 6.68
N ASN A 382 -5.10 6.42 6.25
CA ASN A 382 -3.68 6.31 6.57
C ASN A 382 -3.39 6.52 8.06
N ILE A 383 -4.16 7.39 8.73
CA ILE A 383 -4.04 7.60 10.18
C ILE A 383 -4.41 6.34 10.94
N VAL A 384 -5.55 5.73 10.60
CA VAL A 384 -6.02 4.51 11.24
C VAL A 384 -5.03 3.37 11.05
N GLU A 385 -4.57 3.16 9.82
CA GLU A 385 -3.56 2.13 9.55
C GLU A 385 -2.29 2.37 10.35
N TYR A 386 -1.80 3.61 10.41
CA TYR A 386 -0.61 3.97 11.19
C TYR A 386 -0.78 3.67 12.67
N ASP A 387 -1.93 4.03 13.25
CA ASP A 387 -2.20 3.81 14.67
C ASP A 387 -2.33 2.33 14.99
N MET A 388 -3.04 1.57 14.15
CA MET A 388 -3.23 0.13 14.32
C MET A 388 -1.92 -0.64 14.22
N ILE A 389 -1.07 -0.34 13.24
CA ILE A 389 0.22 -1.01 13.07
C ILE A 389 1.25 -0.62 14.14
N CYS A 390 1.08 0.55 14.75
CA CYS A 390 1.93 1.00 15.86
C CYS A 390 1.49 0.45 17.23
N LEU A 391 0.39 -0.29 17.32
CA LEU A 391 0.05 -1.01 18.54
C LEU A 391 1.16 -2.00 18.90
N ARG A 392 1.48 -2.08 20.19
CA ARG A 392 2.52 -2.97 20.72
C ARG A 392 2.04 -4.40 20.71
N SER A 393 2.92 -5.36 20.42
CA SER A 393 2.62 -6.74 20.79
C SER A 393 2.62 -6.87 22.32
N TRP A 394 2.01 -7.93 22.84
CA TRP A 394 2.02 -8.25 24.27
C TRP A 394 3.45 -8.27 24.84
N ALA A 395 4.40 -8.81 24.07
CA ALA A 395 5.82 -8.86 24.43
C ALA A 395 6.47 -7.48 24.56
N GLU A 396 5.92 -6.45 23.92
CA GLU A 396 6.39 -5.06 23.97
C GLU A 396 5.64 -4.18 24.99
N LEU A 397 4.56 -4.69 25.59
CA LEU A 397 3.81 -3.97 26.62
C LEU A 397 4.61 -3.82 27.91
N THR A 398 4.34 -2.71 28.61
CA THR A 398 4.85 -2.51 29.98
C THR A 398 4.12 -3.42 30.96
N ASP A 399 4.73 -3.72 32.11
CA ASP A 399 4.12 -4.59 33.12
C ASP A 399 2.76 -4.04 33.60
N VAL A 400 2.65 -2.72 33.78
CA VAL A 400 1.40 -2.04 34.14
C VAL A 400 0.29 -2.30 33.11
N SER A 401 0.61 -2.24 31.82
CA SER A 401 -0.36 -2.53 30.76
C SER A 401 -0.77 -4.01 30.75
N ARG A 402 0.17 -4.93 31.01
CA ARG A 402 -0.10 -6.37 31.06
C ARG A 402 -0.95 -6.77 32.26
N GLU A 403 -0.80 -6.12 33.39
CA GLU A 403 -1.63 -6.37 34.59
C GLU A 403 -3.10 -5.99 34.37
N SER A 404 -3.37 -5.10 33.40
CA SER A 404 -4.71 -4.60 33.09
C SER A 404 -5.47 -5.38 32.01
N SER A 405 -4.90 -6.48 31.49
CA SER A 405 -5.52 -7.27 30.41
C SER A 405 -5.07 -8.73 30.44
N TYR A 406 -5.66 -9.57 29.59
CA TYR A 406 -5.19 -10.93 29.36
C TYR A 406 -4.48 -11.04 28.01
N CYS A 407 -3.33 -11.70 27.99
CA CYS A 407 -2.50 -11.88 26.79
C CYS A 407 -3.30 -12.33 25.57
N ALA A 408 -4.08 -13.40 25.72
CA ALA A 408 -4.87 -13.95 24.64
C ALA A 408 -5.93 -12.97 24.12
N VAL A 409 -6.65 -12.31 25.01
CA VAL A 409 -7.69 -11.33 24.65
C VAL A 409 -7.07 -10.15 23.91
N TYR A 410 -5.97 -9.60 24.46
CA TYR A 410 -5.24 -8.50 23.85
C TYR A 410 -4.74 -8.85 22.44
N GLU A 411 -4.03 -9.97 22.31
CA GLU A 411 -3.41 -10.35 21.04
C GLU A 411 -4.45 -10.72 19.98
N ILE A 412 -5.53 -11.41 20.36
CA ILE A 412 -6.62 -11.72 19.43
C ILE A 412 -7.24 -10.44 18.89
N VAL A 413 -7.58 -9.49 19.77
CA VAL A 413 -8.18 -8.22 19.34
C VAL A 413 -7.19 -7.44 18.47
N ARG A 414 -5.93 -7.32 18.89
CA ARG A 414 -4.89 -6.59 18.13
C ARG A 414 -4.71 -7.17 16.73
N ILE A 415 -4.49 -8.48 16.61
CA ILE A 415 -4.18 -9.14 15.34
C ILE A 415 -5.40 -9.12 14.41
N VAL A 416 -6.60 -9.43 14.92
CA VAL A 416 -7.82 -9.43 14.11
C VAL A 416 -8.18 -8.02 13.64
N SER A 417 -8.06 -7.02 14.50
CA SER A 417 -8.31 -5.62 14.11
C SER A 417 -7.28 -5.12 13.11
N LEU A 418 -6.02 -5.54 13.20
CA LEU A 418 -5.00 -5.23 12.19
C LEU A 418 -5.30 -5.93 10.86
N LEU A 419 -5.71 -7.21 10.88
CA LEU A 419 -6.15 -7.94 9.70
C LEU A 419 -7.32 -7.24 9.00
N TYR A 420 -8.33 -6.83 9.77
CA TYR A 420 -9.47 -6.06 9.27
C TYR A 420 -9.02 -4.71 8.69
N CYS A 421 -8.21 -3.95 9.43
CA CYS A 421 -7.72 -2.64 9.00
C CYS A 421 -6.97 -2.74 7.66
N GLN A 422 -6.06 -3.70 7.53
CA GLN A 422 -5.27 -3.87 6.31
C GLN A 422 -6.11 -4.36 5.12
N ALA A 423 -7.05 -5.28 5.34
CA ALA A 423 -7.92 -5.79 4.27
C ALA A 423 -8.97 -4.77 3.82
N VAL A 424 -9.64 -4.12 4.78
CA VAL A 424 -10.87 -3.36 4.53
C VAL A 424 -10.60 -1.86 4.42
N ILE A 425 -9.87 -1.30 5.39
CA ILE A 425 -9.62 0.13 5.48
C ILE A 425 -8.51 0.52 4.51
N LEU A 426 -7.33 -0.09 4.64
CA LEU A 426 -6.20 0.16 3.76
C LEU A 426 -6.46 -0.37 2.34
N GLY A 427 -6.98 -1.59 2.23
CA GLY A 427 -7.26 -2.27 0.96
C GLY A 427 -6.05 -2.98 0.37
N LEU A 428 -5.23 -3.59 1.22
CA LEU A 428 -4.00 -4.27 0.81
C LEU A 428 -4.32 -5.62 0.16
N PRO A 429 -3.88 -5.89 -1.08
CA PRO A 429 -4.14 -7.17 -1.73
C PRO A 429 -3.30 -8.30 -1.10
N PRO A 430 -3.71 -9.57 -1.24
CA PRO A 430 -3.12 -10.70 -0.50
C PRO A 430 -1.70 -11.11 -0.94
N HIS A 431 -1.18 -10.54 -2.02
CA HIS A 431 -0.03 -11.02 -2.79
C HIS A 431 1.31 -11.01 -2.00
N SER A 432 1.48 -10.06 -1.08
CA SER A 432 2.66 -10.02 -0.21
C SER A 432 2.62 -11.07 0.92
N GLY A 433 1.50 -11.77 1.09
CA GLY A 433 1.31 -12.77 2.15
C GLY A 433 1.12 -12.18 3.55
N TRP A 434 0.93 -10.85 3.65
CA TRP A 434 0.74 -10.14 4.92
C TRP A 434 -0.36 -10.77 5.80
N HIS A 435 -1.51 -11.11 5.19
CA HIS A 435 -2.65 -11.71 5.87
C HIS A 435 -2.33 -13.11 6.40
N LEU A 436 -1.54 -13.90 5.68
CA LEU A 436 -1.12 -15.23 6.13
C LEU A 436 -0.24 -15.14 7.38
N LYS A 437 0.66 -14.15 7.45
CA LYS A 437 1.49 -13.93 8.64
C LYS A 437 0.64 -13.60 9.86
N LEU A 438 -0.34 -12.70 9.70
CA LEU A 438 -1.27 -12.36 10.78
C LEU A 438 -2.13 -13.56 11.20
N LEU A 439 -2.59 -14.36 10.25
CA LEU A 439 -3.33 -15.60 10.55
C LEU A 439 -2.43 -16.61 11.28
N GLU A 440 -1.17 -16.79 10.87
CA GLU A 440 -0.23 -17.67 11.58
C GLU A 440 -0.01 -17.20 13.01
N GLU A 441 0.22 -15.90 13.23
CA GLU A 441 0.36 -15.31 14.56
C GLU A 441 -0.91 -15.49 15.42
N LEU A 442 -2.10 -15.26 14.85
CA LEU A 442 -3.37 -15.46 15.55
C LEU A 442 -3.60 -16.93 15.90
N ARG A 443 -3.20 -17.85 15.01
CA ARG A 443 -3.29 -19.29 15.25
C ARG A 443 -2.46 -19.69 16.46
N ASP A 444 -1.22 -19.21 16.54
CA ASP A 444 -0.35 -19.50 17.69
C ASP A 444 -0.99 -19.02 19.00
N VAL A 445 -1.57 -17.82 19.01
CA VAL A 445 -2.27 -17.28 20.18
C VAL A 445 -3.46 -18.17 20.58
N ILE A 446 -4.29 -18.58 19.61
CA ILE A 446 -5.47 -19.41 19.84
C ILE A 446 -5.10 -20.80 20.38
N GLU A 447 -4.10 -21.45 19.78
CA GLU A 447 -3.66 -22.79 20.17
C GLU A 447 -3.01 -22.79 21.55
N LEU A 448 -2.17 -21.79 21.86
CA LEU A 448 -1.46 -21.70 23.15
C LEU A 448 -2.36 -21.30 24.32
N SER A 449 -3.40 -20.50 24.09
CA SER A 449 -4.25 -19.96 25.16
C SER A 449 -5.51 -20.76 25.46
N ARG A 450 -5.76 -21.85 24.72
CA ARG A 450 -6.92 -22.75 24.92
C ARG A 450 -8.25 -21.98 24.94
N VAL A 451 -8.42 -21.01 24.04
CA VAL A 451 -9.58 -20.08 24.02
C VAL A 451 -10.95 -20.75 23.95
N LEU A 452 -11.03 -21.99 23.46
CA LEU A 452 -12.27 -22.77 23.44
C LEU A 452 -12.74 -23.19 24.85
N GLU A 453 -11.89 -23.05 25.88
CA GLU A 453 -12.22 -23.32 27.27
C GLU A 453 -12.74 -22.08 28.01
N TRP A 454 -12.87 -20.94 27.31
CA TRP A 454 -13.46 -19.73 27.90
C TRP A 454 -14.92 -19.98 28.29
N SER A 455 -15.25 -19.68 29.54
CA SER A 455 -16.56 -19.98 30.13
C SER A 455 -17.56 -18.82 30.08
N THR A 456 -17.10 -17.62 29.74
CA THR A 456 -17.93 -16.40 29.71
C THR A 456 -18.53 -16.20 28.32
N GLU A 457 -19.79 -15.76 28.26
CA GLU A 457 -20.44 -15.41 26.98
C GLU A 457 -19.68 -14.34 26.21
N GLN A 458 -19.20 -13.29 26.90
CA GLN A 458 -18.45 -12.19 26.28
C GLN A 458 -17.15 -12.67 25.63
N GLY A 459 -16.47 -13.63 26.27
CA GLY A 459 -15.29 -14.27 25.69
C GLY A 459 -15.63 -15.08 24.44
N LEU A 460 -16.71 -15.86 24.47
CA LEU A 460 -17.17 -16.62 23.30
C LEU A 460 -17.64 -15.71 22.17
N ASP A 461 -18.31 -14.60 22.47
CA ASP A 461 -18.74 -13.61 21.48
C ASP A 461 -17.54 -12.94 20.80
N LEU A 462 -16.52 -12.57 21.57
CA LEU A 462 -15.25 -12.08 21.03
C LEU A 462 -14.58 -13.14 20.13
N LEU A 463 -14.56 -14.39 20.58
CA LEU A 463 -13.95 -15.49 19.82
C LEU A 463 -14.70 -15.76 18.51
N VAL A 464 -16.04 -15.71 18.51
CA VAL A 464 -16.87 -15.83 17.30
C VAL A 464 -16.56 -14.70 16.32
N TRP A 465 -16.50 -13.45 16.79
CA TRP A 465 -16.10 -12.32 15.94
C TRP A 465 -14.70 -12.52 15.34
N ALA A 466 -13.72 -12.87 16.18
CA ALA A 466 -12.34 -13.07 15.77
C ALA A 466 -12.20 -14.15 14.69
N LEU A 467 -12.80 -15.32 14.94
CA LEU A 467 -12.77 -16.46 14.02
C LEU A 467 -13.59 -16.22 12.76
N CYS A 468 -14.62 -15.37 12.83
CA CYS A 468 -15.36 -14.95 11.64
C CYS A 468 -14.46 -14.12 10.71
N VAL A 469 -13.82 -13.06 11.22
CA VAL A 469 -12.94 -12.19 10.43
C VAL A 469 -11.74 -12.97 9.90
N ALA A 470 -11.07 -13.75 10.76
CA ALA A 470 -9.94 -14.59 10.37
C ALA A 470 -10.34 -15.67 9.36
N GLY A 471 -11.49 -16.31 9.56
CA GLY A 471 -12.05 -17.30 8.64
C GLY A 471 -12.31 -16.73 7.25
N ILE A 472 -12.91 -15.54 7.16
CA ILE A 472 -13.11 -14.83 5.89
C ILE A 472 -11.77 -14.53 5.23
N GLY A 473 -10.80 -14.01 6.00
CA GLY A 473 -9.45 -13.71 5.51
C GLY A 473 -8.68 -14.94 5.03
N ALA A 474 -9.03 -16.14 5.52
CA ALA A 474 -8.37 -17.39 5.17
C ALA A 474 -9.02 -18.19 4.03
N LEU A 475 -10.21 -17.81 3.55
CA LEU A 475 -11.02 -18.61 2.62
C LEU A 475 -10.28 -18.99 1.33
N GLY A 476 -9.44 -18.11 0.79
CA GLY A 476 -8.65 -18.36 -0.42
C GLY A 476 -7.25 -18.94 -0.17
N SER A 477 -6.97 -19.41 1.05
CA SER A 477 -5.64 -19.84 1.45
C SER A 477 -5.57 -21.32 1.84
N LYS A 478 -4.35 -21.85 1.91
CA LYS A 478 -4.05 -23.17 2.49
C LYS A 478 -4.48 -23.31 3.96
N MET A 479 -4.68 -22.20 4.67
CA MET A 479 -5.07 -22.21 6.09
C MET A 479 -6.58 -22.36 6.30
N LYS A 480 -7.40 -22.30 5.24
CA LYS A 480 -8.86 -22.33 5.31
C LYS A 480 -9.42 -23.41 6.23
N ALA A 481 -8.91 -24.64 6.12
CA ALA A 481 -9.43 -25.79 6.86
C ALA A 481 -9.36 -25.58 8.39
N PHE A 482 -8.23 -25.06 8.88
CA PHE A 482 -8.05 -24.75 10.30
C PHE A 482 -9.09 -23.72 10.77
N TRP A 483 -9.23 -22.61 10.04
CA TRP A 483 -10.13 -21.52 10.44
C TRP A 483 -11.60 -21.89 10.37
N VAL A 484 -12.03 -22.62 9.33
CA VAL A 484 -13.41 -23.12 9.23
C VAL A 484 -13.73 -24.04 10.40
N ASN A 485 -12.81 -24.94 10.76
CA ASN A 485 -12.99 -25.85 11.89
C ASN A 485 -13.07 -25.12 13.24
N MET A 486 -12.16 -24.17 13.48
CA MET A 486 -12.17 -23.37 14.71
C MET A 486 -13.44 -22.53 14.82
N PHE A 487 -13.85 -21.86 13.74
CA PHE A 487 -15.10 -21.11 13.68
C PHE A 487 -16.31 -22.02 13.96
N GLY A 488 -16.32 -23.23 13.40
CA GLY A 488 -17.36 -24.23 13.66
C GLY A 488 -17.49 -24.60 15.14
N GLN A 489 -16.38 -24.85 15.81
CA GLN A 489 -16.35 -25.16 17.24
C GLN A 489 -16.82 -23.99 18.11
N ALA A 490 -16.32 -22.78 17.88
CA ALA A 490 -16.69 -21.61 18.68
C ALA A 490 -18.18 -21.27 18.56
N THR A 491 -18.72 -21.32 17.34
CA THR A 491 -20.16 -21.09 17.10
C THR A 491 -21.03 -22.22 17.68
N GLN A 492 -20.56 -23.46 17.71
CA GLN A 492 -21.25 -24.56 18.41
C GLN A 492 -21.26 -24.34 19.93
N LEU A 493 -20.13 -23.96 20.52
CA LEU A 493 -20.03 -23.63 21.96
C LEU A 493 -20.95 -22.47 22.33
N ARG A 494 -21.04 -21.45 21.47
CA ARG A 494 -21.95 -20.31 21.64
C ARG A 494 -23.41 -20.61 21.25
N SER A 495 -23.72 -21.83 20.79
CA SER A 495 -25.05 -22.27 20.34
C SER A 495 -25.64 -21.41 19.21
N LEU A 496 -24.78 -20.95 18.28
CA LEU A 496 -25.15 -20.17 17.11
C LEU A 496 -25.30 -21.10 15.89
N HIS A 497 -26.54 -21.31 15.48
CA HIS A 497 -26.88 -22.27 14.43
C HIS A 497 -27.16 -21.63 13.07
N ASP A 498 -27.47 -20.35 13.04
CA ASP A 498 -27.82 -19.65 11.81
C ASP A 498 -26.90 -18.44 11.56
N ARG A 499 -26.87 -18.03 10.29
CA ARG A 499 -26.05 -16.91 9.83
C ARG A 499 -26.43 -15.58 10.47
N SER A 500 -27.71 -15.34 10.76
CA SER A 500 -28.16 -14.07 11.34
C SER A 500 -27.59 -13.91 12.74
N SER A 501 -27.72 -14.93 13.58
CA SER A 501 -27.21 -14.91 14.95
C SER A 501 -25.69 -14.70 14.99
N ILE A 502 -24.92 -15.33 14.10
CA ILE A 502 -23.47 -15.10 13.98
C ILE A 502 -23.15 -13.66 13.60
N ARG A 503 -23.87 -13.12 12.61
CA ARG A 503 -23.73 -11.72 12.17
C ARG A 503 -24.07 -10.75 13.28
N ASP A 504 -25.11 -11.02 14.06
CA ASP A 504 -25.57 -10.17 15.16
C ASP A 504 -24.53 -10.13 16.30
N VAL A 505 -23.84 -11.24 16.58
CA VAL A 505 -22.68 -11.27 17.49
C VAL A 505 -21.51 -10.47 16.92
N ALA A 506 -21.14 -10.69 15.65
CA ALA A 506 -20.02 -9.98 15.02
C ALA A 506 -20.23 -8.45 14.99
N LYS A 507 -21.48 -7.99 14.81
CA LYS A 507 -21.88 -6.57 14.83
C LYS A 507 -21.71 -5.85 16.16
N GLN A 508 -21.56 -6.58 17.26
CA GLN A 508 -21.25 -5.97 18.55
C GLN A 508 -19.80 -5.48 18.62
N PHE A 509 -18.94 -5.98 17.74
CA PHE A 509 -17.54 -5.60 17.60
C PHE A 509 -17.32 -4.87 16.26
N LEU A 510 -16.14 -5.01 15.66
CA LEU A 510 -15.81 -4.38 14.39
C LEU A 510 -16.39 -5.19 13.21
N TRP A 511 -17.42 -4.66 12.57
CA TRP A 511 -18.11 -5.33 11.47
C TRP A 511 -18.93 -4.37 10.60
N GLN A 512 -18.84 -4.53 9.28
CA GLN A 512 -19.79 -3.92 8.33
C GLN A 512 -20.25 -4.93 7.31
N ASP A 513 -21.55 -4.91 7.01
CA ASP A 513 -22.13 -5.85 6.06
C ASP A 513 -21.60 -5.66 4.64
N ALA A 514 -21.32 -4.40 4.26
CA ALA A 514 -20.77 -4.04 2.96
C ALA A 514 -19.43 -4.75 2.66
N VAL A 515 -18.66 -5.08 3.69
CA VAL A 515 -17.28 -5.58 3.55
C VAL A 515 -17.10 -7.03 3.99
N CYS A 516 -17.98 -7.53 4.87
CA CYS A 516 -17.86 -8.88 5.45
C CYS A 516 -18.98 -9.85 5.03
N ALA A 517 -20.16 -9.39 4.60
CA ALA A 517 -21.33 -10.27 4.43
C ALA A 517 -21.11 -11.39 3.40
N LYS A 518 -20.53 -11.08 2.24
CA LYS A 518 -20.19 -12.08 1.21
C LYS A 518 -19.22 -13.13 1.75
N GLY A 519 -18.24 -12.72 2.54
CA GLY A 519 -17.29 -13.60 3.19
C GLY A 519 -17.98 -14.55 4.19
N LEU A 520 -18.87 -14.01 5.02
CA LEU A 520 -19.63 -14.80 5.98
C LEU A 520 -20.51 -15.85 5.32
N ASP A 521 -21.17 -15.49 4.22
CA ASP A 521 -22.00 -16.42 3.46
C ASP A 521 -21.19 -17.64 3.02
N MET A 522 -19.99 -17.38 2.50
CA MET A 522 -19.07 -18.42 2.05
C MET A 522 -18.49 -19.24 3.22
N LEU A 523 -18.16 -18.58 4.34
CA LEU A 523 -17.66 -19.25 5.54
C LEU A 523 -18.72 -20.19 6.13
N CYS A 524 -19.97 -19.71 6.26
CA CYS A 524 -21.10 -20.49 6.74
C CYS A 524 -21.44 -21.65 5.79
N ALA A 525 -21.46 -21.42 4.47
CA ALA A 525 -21.74 -22.46 3.48
C ALA A 525 -20.74 -23.64 3.58
N ARG A 526 -19.47 -23.36 3.94
CA ARG A 526 -18.42 -24.38 4.13
C ARG A 526 -18.46 -25.08 5.48
N LYS A 527 -19.14 -24.49 6.47
CA LYS A 527 -19.35 -25.09 7.79
C LYS A 527 -20.55 -26.06 7.77
N PHE A 528 -21.62 -25.66 7.08
CA PHE A 528 -22.91 -26.36 7.12
C PHE A 528 -23.18 -27.29 5.94
N GLY A 529 -22.37 -27.21 4.88
CA GLY A 529 -22.38 -28.14 3.74
C GLY A 529 -21.15 -29.02 3.75
#